data_AF-A0A9J6PEL5-F1
#
_entry.id   AF-A0A9J6PEL5-F1
#
_cell.length_a   1.000
_cell.length_b   1.000
_cell.length_c   1.000
_cell.angle_alpha   90.00
_cell.angle_beta   90.00
_cell.angle_gamma   90.00
#
_symmetry.space_group_name_H-M   'P 1'
#
loop_
_entity.id
_entity.type
_entity.pdbx_description
1 polymer ?
#
loop_
_entity_poly.entity_id
_entity_poly.type
_entity_poly.pdbx_seq_one_letter_code
_entity_poly.pdbx_strand_id
1 'polypeptide(L)'
;MTVYMVERNLKGISMDDLAGAQQAAIATANRMSEDGAAIRYIRSTFAPDDGRCMCLFDGESAEQVQRLNDTAGLPYERIVAALDLTP
;
A
#
# COMPACT_ATOMS: atom_id res chain seq x y z
N MET A 1 11.82 -10.20 -5.78
CA MET A 1 10.47 -9.90 -5.28
C MET A 1 9.78 -9.03 -6.33
N THR A 2 8.44 -9.06 -6.36
CA THR A 2 7.63 -8.38 -7.37
C THR A 2 7.01 -7.14 -6.74
N VAL A 3 7.00 -6.03 -7.47
CA VAL A 3 6.27 -4.84 -7.01
C VAL A 3 4.79 -5.05 -7.26
N TYR A 4 3.98 -4.77 -6.24
CA TYR A 4 2.53 -4.73 -6.34
C TYR A 4 2.04 -3.31 -6.08
N MET A 5 1.10 -2.88 -6.90
CA MET A 5 0.38 -1.62 -6.74
C MET A 5 -1.00 -1.90 -6.15
N VAL A 6 -1.31 -1.18 -5.07
CA VAL A 6 -2.62 -1.17 -4.46
C VAL A 6 -3.29 0.15 -4.81
N GLU A 7 -4.42 0.07 -5.52
CA GLU A 7 -5.22 1.22 -5.91
C GLU A 7 -6.35 1.43 -4.91
N ARG A 8 -6.56 2.69 -4.51
CA ARG A 8 -7.60 3.11 -3.57
C ARG A 8 -8.30 4.36 -4.09
N ASN A 9 -9.57 4.49 -3.74
CA ASN A 9 -10.32 5.71 -3.89
C ASN A 9 -10.54 6.33 -2.51
N LEU A 10 -9.84 7.43 -2.27
CA LEU A 10 -9.83 8.19 -1.01
C LEU A 10 -10.41 9.59 -1.24
N LYS A 11 -11.43 9.71 -2.10
CA LYS A 11 -12.07 10.99 -2.38
C LYS A 11 -12.60 11.62 -1.08
N GLY A 12 -12.17 12.84 -0.79
CA GLY A 12 -12.55 13.58 0.41
C GLY A 12 -11.78 13.21 1.67
N ILE A 13 -10.72 12.40 1.58
CA ILE A 13 -9.83 12.13 2.70
C ILE A 13 -9.11 13.40 3.16
N SER A 14 -8.95 13.58 4.46
CA SER A 14 -8.12 14.65 5.00
C SER A 14 -6.62 14.30 4.85
N MET A 15 -5.74 15.30 4.91
CA MET A 15 -4.30 15.05 4.89
C MET A 15 -3.82 14.27 6.11
N ASP A 16 -4.46 14.47 7.27
CA ASP A 16 -4.13 13.74 8.51
C ASP A 16 -4.53 12.27 8.40
N ASP A 17 -5.72 11.99 7.86
CA ASP A 17 -6.18 10.60 7.63
C ASP A 17 -5.32 9.90 6.56
N LEU A 18 -4.90 10.63 5.51
CA LEU A 18 -3.99 10.09 4.50
C LEU A 18 -2.62 9.74 5.10
N ALA A 19 -2.08 10.61 5.96
CA ALA A 19 -0.83 10.35 6.67
C ALA A 19 -0.97 9.15 7.62
N GLY A 20 -2.09 9.06 8.36
CA GLY A 20 -2.40 7.93 9.22
C GLY A 20 -2.51 6.61 8.46
N ALA A 21 -3.20 6.61 7.31
CA ALA A 21 -3.30 5.44 6.44
C ALA A 21 -1.93 4.99 5.91
N GLN A 22 -1.06 5.94 5.54
CA GLN A 22 0.31 5.64 5.12
C GLN A 22 1.13 5.04 6.27
N GLN A 23 1.06 5.62 7.46
CA GLN A 23 1.76 5.11 8.65
C GLN A 23 1.28 3.70 9.03
N ALA A 24 -0.03 3.43 8.97
CA ALA A 24 -0.59 2.12 9.23
C ALA A 24 -0.06 1.06 8.24
N ALA A 25 0.04 1.41 6.94
CA ALA A 25 0.61 0.53 5.94
C ALA A 25 2.09 0.21 6.22
N ILE A 26 2.89 1.22 6.55
CA ILE A 26 4.33 1.07 6.88
C ILE A 26 4.51 0.20 8.12
N ALA A 27 3.79 0.52 9.20
CA ALA A 27 3.90 -0.21 10.47
C ALA A 27 3.50 -1.69 10.30
N THR A 28 2.43 -1.95 9.54
CA THR A 28 1.98 -3.33 9.26
C THR A 28 2.99 -4.08 8.40
N ALA A 29 3.56 -3.44 7.37
CA ALA A 29 4.62 -4.03 6.55
C ALA A 29 5.83 -4.42 7.42
N ASN A 30 6.29 -3.51 8.26
CA ASN A 30 7.44 -3.73 9.14
C ASN A 30 7.19 -4.89 10.10
N ARG A 31 6.02 -4.91 10.76
CA ARG A 31 5.65 -6.02 11.66
C ARG A 31 5.58 -7.36 10.92
N MET A 32 4.94 -7.41 9.76
CA MET A 32 4.90 -8.64 8.96
C MET A 32 6.30 -9.08 8.52
N SER A 33 7.19 -8.13 8.22
CA SER A 33 8.58 -8.42 7.88
C SER A 33 9.39 -8.94 9.06
N GLU A 34 9.18 -8.39 10.26
CA GLU A 34 9.76 -8.90 11.51
C GLU A 34 9.26 -10.31 11.84
N ASP A 35 8.00 -10.61 11.50
CA ASP A 35 7.38 -11.94 11.60
C ASP A 35 7.84 -12.90 10.46
N GLY A 36 8.75 -12.47 9.58
CA GLY A 36 9.40 -13.30 8.56
C GLY A 36 8.77 -13.26 7.16
N ALA A 37 7.73 -12.45 6.92
CA ALA A 37 7.17 -12.28 5.58
C ALA A 37 8.06 -11.36 4.73
N ALA A 38 8.36 -11.74 3.49
CA ALA A 38 9.12 -10.87 2.58
C ALA A 38 8.22 -9.79 1.96
N ILE A 39 7.85 -8.78 2.75
CA ILE A 39 6.99 -7.66 2.35
C ILE A 39 7.57 -6.31 2.79
N ARG A 40 7.52 -5.30 1.92
CA ARG A 40 8.03 -3.94 2.21
C ARG A 40 7.10 -2.88 1.63
N TYR A 41 6.82 -1.82 2.39
CA TYR A 41 6.24 -0.60 1.83
C TYR A 41 7.31 0.19 1.06
N ILE A 42 7.02 0.59 -0.19
CA ILE A 42 7.96 1.34 -1.03
C ILE A 42 7.64 2.84 -0.96
N ARG A 43 6.49 3.22 -1.52
CA ARG A 43 6.05 4.61 -1.66
C ARG A 43 4.56 4.66 -1.99
N SER A 44 3.97 5.85 -1.87
CA SER A 44 2.62 6.09 -2.36
C SER A 44 2.54 7.37 -3.18
N THR A 45 1.52 7.47 -4.01
CA THR A 45 1.16 8.68 -4.74
C THR A 45 -0.33 8.89 -4.56
N PHE A 46 -0.73 10.12 -4.23
CA PHE A 46 -2.11 10.52 -4.08
C PHE A 46 -2.40 11.67 -5.04
N ALA A 47 -3.51 11.56 -5.77
CA ALA A 47 -4.02 12.59 -6.67
C ALA A 47 -5.23 13.28 -6.00
N PRO A 48 -5.07 14.48 -5.42
CA PRO A 48 -6.15 15.15 -4.68
C PRO A 48 -7.37 15.46 -5.54
N ASP A 49 -7.18 15.73 -6.83
CA ASP A 49 -8.25 16.14 -7.76
C ASP A 49 -9.32 15.07 -7.94
N ASP A 50 -8.93 13.79 -7.97
CA ASP A 50 -9.84 12.66 -8.19
C ASP A 50 -9.85 11.65 -7.04
N GLY A 51 -9.04 11.85 -6.01
CA GLY A 51 -8.98 11.02 -4.81
C GLY A 51 -8.24 9.69 -5.00
N ARG A 52 -7.59 9.44 -6.14
CA ARG A 52 -6.88 8.18 -6.35
C ARG A 52 -5.61 8.12 -5.52
N CYS A 53 -5.40 6.99 -4.84
CA CYS A 53 -4.17 6.68 -4.14
C CYS A 53 -3.58 5.37 -4.67
N MET A 54 -2.30 5.41 -5.02
CA MET A 54 -1.53 4.25 -5.45
C MET A 54 -0.43 4.00 -4.42
N CYS A 55 -0.48 2.88 -3.71
CA CYS A 55 0.56 2.44 -2.79
C CYS A 55 1.36 1.30 -3.43
N LEU A 56 2.68 1.42 -3.46
CA LEU A 56 3.58 0.39 -3.97
C LEU A 56 4.16 -0.42 -2.81
N PHE A 57 4.11 -1.73 -2.96
CA PHE A 57 4.67 -2.70 -2.02
C PHE A 57 5.60 -3.65 -2.77
N ASP A 58 6.69 -4.02 -2.13
CA ASP A 58 7.50 -5.16 -2.53
C ASP A 58 6.94 -6.41 -1.84
N GLY A 59 6.71 -7.50 -2.56
CA GLY A 59 6.13 -8.71 -2.01
C GLY A 59 6.35 -9.96 -2.85
N GLU A 60 5.98 -11.10 -2.29
CA GLU A 60 6.06 -12.42 -2.95
C GLU A 60 4.82 -12.71 -3.80
N SER A 61 3.66 -12.17 -3.40
CA SER A 61 2.36 -12.46 -4.04
C SER A 61 1.35 -11.33 -3.80
N ALA A 62 0.34 -11.23 -4.67
CA ALA A 62 -0.75 -10.28 -4.49
C ALA A 62 -1.55 -10.59 -3.21
N GLU A 63 -1.70 -11.87 -2.86
CA GLU A 63 -2.37 -12.35 -1.65
C GLU A 63 -1.64 -11.91 -0.38
N GLN A 64 -0.30 -11.85 -0.40
CA GLN A 64 0.48 -11.33 0.73
C GLN A 64 0.24 -9.84 0.95
N VAL A 65 0.19 -9.07 -0.15
CA VAL A 65 -0.11 -7.64 -0.11
C VAL A 65 -1.57 -7.42 0.31
N GLN A 66 -2.49 -8.27 -0.11
CA GLN A 66 -3.88 -8.27 0.36
C GLN A 66 -3.96 -8.44 1.88
N ARG A 67 -3.31 -9.48 2.42
CA ARG A 67 -3.27 -9.72 3.87
C ARG A 67 -2.71 -8.53 4.64
N LEU A 68 -1.70 -7.84 4.11
CA LEU A 68 -1.18 -6.62 4.73
C LEU A 68 -2.25 -5.54 4.80
N ASN A 69 -2.98 -5.31 3.72
CA ASN A 69 -4.03 -4.29 3.67
C ASN A 69 -5.20 -4.61 4.62
N ASP A 70 -5.63 -5.87 4.63
CA ASP A 70 -6.68 -6.35 5.52
C ASP A 70 -6.26 -6.20 6.99
N THR A 71 -5.00 -6.55 7.31
CA THR A 71 -4.48 -6.42 8.68
C THR A 71 -4.30 -4.97 9.11
N ALA A 72 -3.97 -4.08 8.18
CA ALA A 72 -3.87 -2.65 8.43
C ALA A 72 -5.25 -1.95 8.48
N GLY A 73 -6.34 -2.66 8.13
CA GLY A 73 -7.68 -2.08 8.04
C GLY A 73 -7.84 -1.07 6.90
N LEU A 74 -7.02 -1.16 5.86
CA LEU A 74 -6.98 -0.18 4.77
C LEU A 74 -7.84 -0.62 3.59
N PRO A 75 -8.79 0.21 3.12
CA PRO A 75 -9.61 -0.12 1.96
C PRO A 75 -8.79 -0.10 0.66
N TYR A 76 -9.11 -1.00 -0.28
CA TYR A 76 -8.52 -1.05 -1.62
C TYR A 76 -9.57 -1.43 -2.65
N GLU A 77 -9.37 -0.98 -3.89
CA GLU A 77 -10.17 -1.40 -5.04
C GLU A 77 -9.54 -2.60 -5.74
N ARG A 78 -8.21 -2.62 -5.86
CA ARG A 78 -7.46 -3.67 -6.57
C ARG A 78 -6.00 -3.71 -6.16
N ILE A 79 -5.42 -4.88 -6.36
CA ILE A 79 -4.00 -5.18 -6.16
C ILE A 79 -3.50 -5.83 -7.44
N VAL A 80 -2.48 -5.24 -8.06
CA VAL A 80 -1.92 -5.71 -9.33
C VAL A 80 -0.41 -5.74 -9.27
N ALA A 81 0.21 -6.68 -9.98
CA ALA A 81 1.65 -6.61 -10.22
C ALA A 81 1.98 -5.36 -11.04
N ALA A 82 3.06 -4.66 -10.69
CA ALA A 82 3.45 -3.39 -11.27
C ALA A 82 4.96 -3.33 -11.51
N LEU A 83 5.39 -2.40 -12.35
CA LEU A 83 6.79 -2.05 -12.55
C LEU A 83 7.05 -0.69 -11.89
N ASP A 84 7.92 -0.66 -10.88
CA ASP A 84 8.36 0.60 -10.26
C ASP A 84 9.56 1.17 -11.05
N LEU A 85 9.25 1.98 -12.06
CA LEU A 85 10.26 2.59 -12.93
C LEU A 85 10.85 3.84 -12.26
N THR A 86 11.99 3.69 -11.59
CA THR A 86 12.79 4.82 -11.08
C THR A 86 13.73 5.37 -12.17
N PRO A 87 13.99 6.69 -12.21
CA PRO A 87 14.91 7.31 -13.19
C PRO A 87 16.32 6.71 -13.22
#